data_AF-A0A7Y0EPB3-F1
#
_entry.id   AF-A0A7Y0EPB3-F1
#
_cell.length_a   1.000
_cell.length_b   1.000
_cell.length_c   1.000
_cell.angle_alpha   90.00
_cell.angle_beta   90.00
_cell.angle_gamma   90.00
#
_symmetry.space_group_name_H-M   'P 1'
#
loop_
_entity.id
_entity.type
_entity.pdbx_description
1 polymer ?
#
loop_
_entity_poly.entity_id
_entity_poly.type
_entity_poly.pdbx_seq_one_letter_code
_entity_poly.pdbx_strand_id
1 'polypeptide(L)' 'MTSKALRDKIIKWHQQGMSVDETMKALGPCGITEREVIDIIRHTTPRQMKAAMASPDFIEPQLDID' A
#
# COMPACT_ATOMS: atom_id res chain seq x y z
N MET A 1 4.50 -23.99 -1.76
CA MET A 1 3.41 -23.69 -0.81
C MET A 1 3.83 -22.50 0.03
N THR A 2 3.35 -21.30 -0.31
CA THR A 2 3.66 -20.08 0.43
C THR A 2 2.73 -20.04 1.65
N SER A 3 3.23 -20.39 2.83
CA SER A 3 2.42 -20.51 4.05
C SER A 3 1.59 -19.25 4.30
N LYS A 4 0.30 -19.41 4.65
CA LYS A 4 -0.65 -18.30 4.93
C LYS A 4 -0.07 -17.26 5.91
N ALA A 5 0.71 -17.72 6.90
CA ALA A 5 1.41 -16.87 7.86
C ALA A 5 2.44 -15.92 7.22
N LEU A 6 3.12 -16.33 6.15
CA LEU A 6 4.12 -15.51 5.44
C LEU A 6 3.43 -14.37 4.66
N ARG A 7 2.32 -14.69 3.98
CA ARG A 7 1.46 -13.70 3.33
C ARG A 7 0.97 -12.66 4.35
N ASP A 8 0.41 -13.10 5.47
CA ASP A 8 -0.10 -12.22 6.53
C ASP A 8 0.99 -11.28 7.08
N LYS A 9 2.21 -11.79 7.26
CA LYS A 9 3.37 -11.00 7.69
C LYS A 9 3.75 -9.92 6.68
N ILE A 10 3.82 -10.26 5.39
CA ILE A 10 4.13 -9.33 4.29
C ILE A 10 3.11 -8.20 4.24
N ILE A 11 1.82 -8.53 4.35
CA ILE A 11 0.73 -7.56 4.36
C ILE A 11 0.86 -6.62 5.56
N LYS A 12 1.12 -7.17 6.75
CA LYS A 12 1.27 -6.38 7.97
C LYS A 12 2.45 -5.41 7.89
N TRP A 13 3.57 -5.84 7.34
CA TRP A 13 4.73 -4.97 7.11
C TRP A 13 4.43 -3.87 6.09
N HIS A 14 3.73 -4.20 5.00
CA HIS A 14 3.31 -3.19 4.02
C HIS A 14 2.35 -2.15 4.64
N GLN A 15 1.40 -2.57 5.48
CA GLN A 15 0.50 -1.67 6.22
C GLN A 15 1.24 -0.76 7.21
N GLN A 16 2.40 -1.19 7.73
CA GLN A 16 3.28 -0.38 8.57
C GLN A 16 4.13 0.62 7.76
N GLY A 17 3.98 0.66 6.44
CA GLY A 17 4.76 1.52 5.55
C GLY A 17 6.12 0.95 5.16
N MET A 18 6.36 -0.34 5.44
CA MET A 18 7.60 -1.01 5.09
C MET A 18 7.67 -1.26 3.58
N SER A 19 8.82 -0.98 2.98
CA SER A 19 9.03 -1.15 1.53
C SER A 19 9.26 -2.61 1.15
N VAL A 20 9.08 -2.92 -0.14
CA VAL A 20 9.31 -4.28 -0.68
C VAL A 20 10.76 -4.73 -0.44
N ASP A 21 11.73 -3.83 -0.59
CA ASP A 21 13.16 -4.12 -0.36
C ASP A 21 13.46 -4.49 1.10
N GLU A 22 12.91 -3.73 2.06
CA GLU A 22 13.02 -4.04 3.49
C GLU A 22 12.31 -5.35 3.85
N THR A 23 11.15 -5.60 3.23
CA THR A 23 10.43 -6.86 3.36
C THR A 23 11.26 -8.03 2.83
N MET A 24 11.92 -7.88 1.68
CA MET A 24 12.83 -8.88 1.11
C MET A 24 14.04 -9.13 2.01
N LYS A 25 14.65 -8.08 2.59
CA LYS A 25 15.70 -8.22 3.60
C LYS A 25 15.22 -8.97 4.85
N ALA A 26 14.02 -8.66 5.34
CA ALA A 26 13.45 -9.30 6.52
C ALA A 26 13.00 -10.75 6.28
N LEU A 27 12.61 -11.07 5.04
CA LEU A 27 12.29 -12.43 4.61
C LEU A 27 13.55 -13.27 4.36
N GLY A 28 14.69 -12.65 4.04
CA GLY A 28 15.95 -13.33 3.85
C GLY A 28 15.84 -14.51 2.86
N PRO A 29 16.50 -15.66 3.12
CA PRO A 29 16.45 -16.82 2.25
C PRO A 29 15.17 -17.66 2.43
N CYS A 30 14.01 -17.04 2.71
CA CYS A 30 12.72 -17.75 2.82
C CYS A 30 12.23 -18.37 1.49
N GLY A 31 13.02 -18.31 0.41
CA GLY A 31 12.65 -18.87 -0.90
C GLY A 31 11.54 -18.11 -1.62
N ILE A 32 11.19 -16.91 -1.14
CA ILE A 32 10.27 -16.00 -1.80
C ILE A 32 11.07 -15.04 -2.68
N THR A 33 10.52 -14.71 -3.84
CA THR A 33 11.09 -13.69 -4.74
C THR A 33 10.36 -12.37 -4.56
N GLU A 34 11.02 -11.27 -4.95
CA GLU A 34 10.42 -9.93 -4.91
C GLU A 34 9.08 -9.88 -5.66
N ARG A 35 8.99 -10.64 -6.75
CA ARG A 35 7.78 -10.76 -7.56
C ARG A 35 6.62 -11.38 -6.80
N GLU A 36 6.86 -12.42 -5.99
CA GLU A 36 5.85 -13.00 -5.09
C GLU A 36 5.42 -11.97 -4.02
N VAL A 37 6.35 -11.21 -3.43
CA VAL A 37 6.02 -10.17 -2.44
C VAL A 37 5.12 -9.10 -3.05
N ILE A 38 5.48 -8.60 -4.24
CA ILE A 38 4.68 -7.62 -4.98
C ILE A 38 3.29 -8.19 -5.30
N ASP A 39 3.23 -9.45 -5.75
CA ASP A 39 1.97 -10.12 -6.07
C ASP A 39 1.05 -10.21 -4.84
N ILE A 40 1.60 -10.60 -3.69
CA ILE A 40 0.90 -10.64 -2.40
C ILE A 40 0.35 -9.27 -2.01
N ILE A 41 1.19 -8.22 -2.10
CA ILE A 41 0.78 -6.86 -1.76
C ILE A 41 -0.31 -6.38 -2.72
N ARG A 42 -0.17 -6.60 -4.03
CA ARG A 42 -1.17 -6.21 -5.04
C ARG A 42 -2.50 -6.95 -4.90
N HIS A 43 -2.47 -8.22 -4.51
CA HIS A 43 -3.67 -9.01 -4.31
C HIS A 43 -4.38 -8.72 -2.97
N THR A 44 -3.64 -8.27 -1.97
CA THR A 44 -4.20 -8.09 -0.62
C THR A 44 -4.53 -6.64 -0.29
N THR A 45 -3.83 -5.69 -0.89
CA THR A 45 -4.26 -4.30 -0.90
C THR A 45 -5.25 -4.20 -2.04
N PRO A 46 -6.58 -4.31 -1.82
CA PRO A 46 -7.49 -3.83 -2.84
C PRO A 46 -7.06 -2.40 -3.11
N ARG A 47 -7.09 -2.02 -4.38
CA ARG A 47 -6.98 -0.65 -4.85
C ARG A 47 -7.96 0.24 -4.09
N GLN A 48 -7.64 0.60 -2.85
CA GLN A 48 -7.92 1.90 -2.31
C GLN A 48 -6.97 2.75 -3.16
N MET A 49 -7.32 3.23 -4.35
CA MET A 49 -8.22 4.39 -4.42
C MET A 49 -8.24 5.09 -3.05
N LYS A 50 -7.06 5.56 -2.64
CA LYS A 50 -6.93 6.94 -2.20
C LYS A 50 -7.58 7.80 -3.29
N ALA A 51 -8.91 7.84 -3.29
CA ALA A 51 -9.65 9.08 -3.48
C ALA A 51 -9.43 9.89 -2.20
N ALA A 52 -8.16 10.17 -1.88
CA ALA A 52 -7.74 11.18 -0.92
C ALA A 52 -7.27 12.37 -1.74
N MET A 53 -8.15 12.82 -2.64
CA MET A 53 -8.16 14.14 -3.26
C MET A 53 -9.64 14.48 -3.50
N ALA A 54 -10.45 14.40 -2.44
CA ALA A 54 -11.51 15.38 -2.34
C ALA A 54 -10.77 16.70 -2.16
N SER A 55 -10.74 17.48 -3.22
CA SER A 55 -10.05 18.76 -3.33
C SER A 55 -10.29 19.59 -2.07
N PRO A 56 -9.28 20.29 -1.53
CA PRO A 56 -9.57 21.38 -0.61
C PRO A 56 -10.50 22.33 -1.35
N ASP A 57 -11.66 22.56 -0.76
CA ASP A 57 -12.61 23.64 -1.02
C ASP A 57 -11.98 24.74 -1.89
N PHE A 58 -12.32 24.76 -3.18
CA PHE A 58 -12.12 25.94 -4.00
C PHE A 58 -13.02 27.00 -3.37
N ILE A 59 -12.43 27.86 -2.53
CA ILE A 59 -13.10 29.05 -2.02
C ILE A 59 -13.30 29.94 -3.24
N GLU A 60 -14.46 29.79 -3.87
CA GLU A 60 -14.95 30.69 -4.88
C GLU A 60 -15.10 32.07 -4.19
N PRO A 61 -14.40 33.12 -4.63
CA PRO A 61 -14.64 34.43 -4.07
C PRO A 61 -16.08 34.82 -4.43
N GLN A 62 -16.96 34.91 -3.43
CA GLN A 62 -18.23 35.60 -3.60
C GLN A 62 -17.89 37.04 -3.97
N LEU A 63 -18.03 37.36 -5.25
CA LEU A 63 -18.00 38.73 -5.74
C LEU A 63 -19.29 39.37 -5.23
N ASP A 64 -19.15 40.14 -4.15
CA ASP A 64 -20.18 41.06 -3.68
C ASP A 64 -20.35 42.10 -4.80
N ILE A 65 -21.49 42.04 -5.51
CA ILE A 65 -21.86 43.04 -6.51
C ILE A 65 -22.76 44.04 -5.78
N ASP A 66 -22.22 45.24 -5.54
CA ASP A 66 -22.96 46.46 -5.16
C ASP A 66 -23.82 46.98 -6.32
#